data_AF-A0AAV9SME5-F1
#
_entry.id   AF-A0AAV9SME5-F1
#
_cell.length_a   1.000
_cell.length_b   1.000
_cell.length_c   1.000
_cell.angle_alpha   90.00
_cell.angle_beta   90.00
_cell.angle_gamma   90.00
#
_symmetry.space_group_name_H-M   'P 1'
#
loop_
_entity.id
_entity.type
_entity.pdbx_description
1 polymer ?
#
loop_
_entity_poly.entity_id
_entity_poly.type
_entity_poly.pdbx_seq_one_letter_code
_entity_poly.pdbx_strand_id
1 'polypeptide(L)'
;AQSSRLFRNFPKDVLQSLANENITSNFHSWSLSIQNYTRNAKLKRFYRVLSTNTDGEKEFISTMEAYRYPFYAVQWHPEKSPFEWIDKPGMVHTISAVRASFYTGSFFVSEAMKSQHHFSNPAEEDRALIYNFSPVYRGSNAVFVQNYYFD
;
A
#
# COMPACT_ATOMS: atom_id res chain seq x y z
N ALA A 1 2.83 -2.97 15.86
CA ALA A 1 1.98 -3.65 14.84
C ALA A 1 0.83 -4.51 15.42
N GLN A 2 1.05 -5.34 16.45
CA GLN A 2 0.11 -6.42 16.83
C GLN A 2 -1.33 -6.00 17.19
N SER A 3 -1.57 -4.77 17.65
CA SER A 3 -2.90 -4.21 17.92
C SER A 3 -3.39 -3.21 16.85
N SER A 4 -2.86 -3.30 15.62
CA SER A 4 -3.22 -2.41 14.51
C SER A 4 -4.50 -2.82 13.81
N ARG A 5 -5.20 -1.86 13.20
CA ARG A 5 -6.36 -2.17 12.37
C ARG A 5 -5.93 -2.78 11.04
N LEU A 6 -4.83 -2.28 10.47
CA LEU A 6 -4.30 -2.79 9.19
C LEU A 6 -3.87 -4.27 9.30
N PHE A 7 -3.08 -4.63 10.32
CA PHE A 7 -2.49 -5.97 10.41
C PHE A 7 -3.29 -7.00 11.25
N ARG A 8 -4.35 -6.61 11.97
CA ARG A 8 -5.06 -7.52 12.90
C ARG A 8 -5.56 -8.83 12.28
N ASN A 9 -5.94 -8.80 11.00
CA ASN A 9 -6.54 -9.94 10.31
C ASN A 9 -5.56 -10.63 9.36
N PHE A 10 -4.29 -10.21 9.35
CA PHE A 10 -3.27 -10.89 8.56
C PHE A 10 -2.96 -12.25 9.22
N PRO A 11 -2.80 -13.32 8.41
CA PRO A 11 -2.32 -14.59 8.93
C PRO A 11 -0.96 -14.45 9.62
N LYS A 12 -0.73 -15.21 10.69
CA LYS A 12 0.50 -15.13 11.49
C LYS A 12 1.76 -15.38 10.66
N ASP A 13 1.69 -16.32 9.72
CA ASP A 13 2.78 -16.64 8.80
C ASP A 13 3.06 -15.49 7.83
N VAL A 14 2.03 -14.78 7.34
CA VAL A 14 2.22 -13.58 6.51
C VAL A 14 2.88 -12.45 7.31
N LEU A 15 2.46 -12.24 8.57
CA LEU A 15 3.12 -11.26 9.46
C LEU A 15 4.56 -11.64 9.76
N GLN A 16 4.85 -12.92 9.92
CA GLN A 16 6.21 -13.41 10.11
C GLN A 16 7.06 -13.15 8.86
N SER A 17 6.55 -13.45 7.66
CA SER A 17 7.25 -13.14 6.42
C SER A 17 7.49 -11.63 6.27
N LEU A 18 6.49 -10.78 6.57
CA LEU A 18 6.66 -9.31 6.54
C LEU A 18 7.75 -8.81 7.51
N ALA A 19 7.96 -9.51 8.63
CA ALA A 19 8.95 -9.12 9.62
C ALA A 19 10.38 -9.61 9.30
N ASN A 20 10.54 -10.71 8.53
CA ASN A 20 11.83 -11.39 8.39
C ASN A 20 12.30 -11.58 6.94
N GLU A 21 11.43 -11.40 5.95
CA GLU A 21 11.75 -11.58 4.54
C GLU A 21 11.72 -10.24 3.80
N ASN A 22 12.52 -10.12 2.75
CA ASN A 22 12.48 -8.95 1.86
C ASN A 22 11.33 -9.06 0.86
N ILE A 23 10.10 -8.79 1.32
CA ILE A 23 8.86 -9.02 0.55
C ILE A 23 8.05 -7.75 0.26
N THR A 24 8.65 -6.58 0.46
CA THR A 24 7.99 -5.29 0.18
C THR A 24 8.77 -4.50 -0.87
N SER A 25 8.15 -4.20 -2.00
CA SER A 25 8.79 -3.44 -3.08
C SER A 25 8.89 -1.95 -2.71
N ASN A 26 10.12 -1.43 -2.65
CA ASN A 26 10.41 -0.05 -2.30
C ASN A 26 10.95 0.71 -3.52
N PHE A 27 10.18 1.68 -4.03
CA PHE A 27 10.53 2.49 -5.22
C PHE A 27 10.34 3.98 -4.93
N HIS A 28 11.13 4.52 -4.00
CA HIS A 28 11.05 5.91 -3.58
C HIS A 28 12.45 6.50 -3.36
N SER A 29 12.60 7.80 -3.60
CA SER A 29 13.85 8.55 -3.34
C SER A 29 13.81 9.34 -2.03
N TRP A 30 12.64 9.43 -1.41
CA TRP A 30 12.38 10.22 -0.21
C TRP A 30 11.57 9.41 0.78
N SER A 31 11.83 9.62 2.06
CA SER A 31 11.12 8.92 3.14
C SER A 31 10.92 9.83 4.34
N LEU A 32 9.89 9.53 5.14
CA LEU A 32 9.69 10.19 6.43
C LEU A 32 10.54 9.50 7.50
N SER A 33 11.66 10.12 7.87
CA SER A 33 12.51 9.60 8.95
C SER A 33 11.78 9.56 10.29
N ILE A 34 12.13 8.59 11.15
CA ILE A 34 11.57 8.49 12.50
C ILE A 34 11.87 9.73 13.33
N GLN A 35 13.05 10.34 13.12
CA GLN A 35 13.43 11.59 13.77
C GLN A 35 12.46 12.74 13.39
N ASN A 36 12.18 12.92 12.11
CA ASN A 36 11.29 14.00 11.64
C ASN A 36 9.85 13.78 12.06
N TYR A 37 9.36 12.53 12.00
CA TYR A 37 8.06 12.17 12.55
C TYR A 37 7.96 12.51 14.06
N THR A 38 8.97 12.12 14.85
CA THR A 38 8.96 12.31 16.29
C THR A 38 9.00 13.78 16.70
N ARG A 39 9.73 14.61 15.93
CA ARG A 39 9.80 16.07 16.13
C ARG A 39 8.51 16.80 15.73
N ASN A 40 7.65 16.18 14.94
CA ASN A 40 6.40 16.78 14.49
C ASN A 40 5.23 16.35 15.37
N ALA A 41 4.81 17.23 16.29
CA ALA A 41 3.70 16.95 17.21
C ALA A 41 2.36 16.65 16.50
N LYS A 42 2.11 17.22 15.32
CA LYS A 42 0.89 16.95 14.55
C LYS A 42 0.90 15.51 14.02
N LEU A 43 2.00 15.08 13.42
CA LEU A 43 2.15 13.71 12.91
C LEU A 43 2.08 12.69 14.05
N LYS A 44 2.86 12.90 15.13
CA LYS A 44 2.90 11.99 16.27
C LYS A 44 1.56 11.83 16.98
N ARG A 45 0.74 12.89 17.02
CA ARG A 45 -0.61 12.83 17.60
C ARG A 45 -1.61 12.14 16.66
N PHE A 46 -1.39 12.22 15.35
CA PHE A 46 -2.36 11.77 14.36
C PHE A 46 -2.14 10.32 13.93
N TYR A 47 -0.89 9.93 13.67
CA TYR A 47 -0.51 8.62 13.14
C TYR A 47 0.17 7.76 14.18
N ARG A 48 -0.16 6.47 14.18
CA ARG A 48 0.56 5.39 14.85
C ARG A 48 1.47 4.71 13.84
N VAL A 49 2.77 4.73 14.08
CA VAL A 49 3.75 3.96 13.29
C VAL A 49 3.54 2.46 13.54
N LEU A 50 3.46 1.68 12.48
CA LEU A 50 3.26 0.23 12.53
C LEU A 50 4.53 -0.55 12.19
N SER A 51 5.30 -0.07 11.22
CA SER A 51 6.59 -0.62 10.82
C SER A 51 7.55 0.49 10.38
N THR A 52 8.84 0.17 10.44
CA THR A 52 9.94 0.99 9.94
C THR A 52 10.83 0.15 9.04
N ASN A 53 11.62 0.82 8.21
CA ASN A 53 12.72 0.23 7.46
C ASN A 53 13.95 1.14 7.56
N THR A 54 15.08 0.65 7.09
CA THR A 54 16.34 1.40 7.02
C THR A 54 16.91 1.31 5.62
N ASP A 55 17.48 2.40 5.13
CA ASP A 55 18.27 2.44 3.89
C ASP A 55 19.77 2.13 4.15
N GLY A 56 20.13 1.79 5.39
CA GLY A 56 21.50 1.59 5.86
C GLY A 56 22.06 2.78 6.64
N GLU A 57 21.49 3.98 6.46
CA GLU A 57 21.91 5.20 7.14
C GLU A 57 20.82 5.78 8.04
N LYS A 58 19.56 5.75 7.59
CA LYS A 58 18.41 6.38 8.23
C LYS A 58 17.25 5.40 8.37
N GLU A 59 16.71 5.36 9.58
CA GLU A 59 15.44 4.68 9.84
C GLU A 59 14.27 5.58 9.42
N PHE A 60 13.35 5.00 8.65
CA PHE A 60 12.16 5.67 8.13
C PHE A 60 10.88 4.86 8.38
N ILE A 61 9.75 5.57 8.43
CA ILE A 61 8.44 4.96 8.56
C ILE A 61 8.08 4.26 7.26
N SER A 62 7.76 2.96 7.34
CA SER A 62 7.32 2.19 6.17
C SER A 62 5.84 1.86 6.17
N THR A 63 5.19 1.81 7.33
CA THR A 63 3.73 1.69 7.46
C THR A 63 3.22 2.46 8.67
N MET A 64 2.11 3.18 8.52
CA MET A 64 1.41 3.84 9.62
C MET A 64 -0.10 3.87 9.40
N GLU A 65 -0.85 4.04 10.49
CA GLU A 65 -2.31 4.25 10.45
C GLU A 65 -2.71 5.35 11.42
N ALA A 66 -3.75 6.11 11.14
CA ALA A 66 -4.19 7.16 12.06
C ALA A 66 -4.78 6.56 13.34
N TYR A 67 -4.60 7.22 14.50
CA TYR A 67 -5.13 6.68 15.76
C TYR A 67 -6.66 6.56 15.72
N ARG A 68 -7.34 7.62 15.26
CA ARG A 68 -8.80 7.74 15.29
C ARG A 68 -9.47 7.58 13.93
N TYR A 69 -8.86 8.09 12.87
CA TYR A 69 -9.46 8.12 11.53
C TYR A 69 -9.06 6.88 10.72
N PRO A 70 -9.87 6.43 9.74
CA PRO A 70 -9.54 5.31 8.87
C PRO A 70 -8.56 5.74 7.76
N PHE A 71 -7.44 6.38 8.14
CA PHE A 71 -6.36 6.74 7.23
C PHE A 71 -5.18 5.80 7.42
N TYR A 72 -4.67 5.28 6.30
CA TYR A 72 -3.65 4.24 6.24
C TYR A 72 -2.59 4.68 5.22
N ALA A 73 -1.32 4.41 5.51
CA ALA A 73 -0.24 4.75 4.61
C ALA A 73 0.85 3.66 4.64
N VAL A 74 1.30 3.28 3.45
CA VAL A 74 2.46 2.42 3.22
C VAL A 74 3.46 3.20 2.36
N GLN A 75 4.74 3.12 2.68
CA GLN A 75 5.82 3.70 1.88
C GLN A 75 6.25 2.77 0.73
N TRP A 76 5.96 1.47 0.89
CA TRP A 76 6.21 0.41 -0.08
C TRP A 76 4.97 0.19 -0.96
N HIS A 77 5.14 -0.61 -2.01
CA HIS A 77 4.17 -0.82 -3.08
C HIS A 77 3.55 -2.23 -3.03
N PRO A 78 2.46 -2.47 -2.26
CA PRO A 78 1.80 -3.77 -2.20
C PRO A 78 1.27 -4.22 -3.56
N GLU A 79 0.88 -3.31 -4.44
CA GLU A 79 0.28 -3.61 -5.75
C GLU A 79 1.26 -4.26 -6.73
N LYS A 80 2.57 -4.04 -6.57
CA LYS A 80 3.56 -4.46 -7.57
C LYS A 80 3.76 -5.97 -7.63
N SER A 81 3.77 -6.64 -6.48
CA SER A 81 4.08 -8.08 -6.39
C SER A 81 3.19 -8.98 -7.26
N PRO A 82 1.85 -8.82 -7.29
CA PRO A 82 1.01 -9.62 -8.18
C PRO A 82 0.90 -9.09 -9.62
N PHE A 83 1.08 -7.78 -9.85
CA PHE A 83 0.64 -7.15 -11.11
C PHE A 83 1.77 -6.61 -11.99
N GLU A 84 2.91 -6.19 -11.43
CA GLU A 84 3.96 -5.49 -12.18
C GLU A 84 5.17 -6.38 -12.47
N TRP A 85 5.13 -7.07 -13.60
CA TRP A 85 6.19 -7.98 -14.05
C TRP A 85 7.18 -7.28 -14.98
N ILE A 86 8.04 -6.45 -14.41
CA ILE A 86 9.11 -5.75 -15.11
C ILE A 86 10.48 -6.13 -14.55
N ASP A 87 11.51 -6.14 -15.40
CA ASP A 87 12.87 -6.49 -15.00
C ASP A 87 13.55 -5.29 -14.32
N LYS A 88 13.28 -5.12 -13.02
CA LYS A 88 13.83 -4.04 -12.21
C LYS A 88 14.24 -4.54 -10.82
N PRO A 89 15.45 -4.19 -10.35
CA PRO A 89 15.86 -4.47 -8.97
C PRO A 89 14.85 -3.92 -7.95
N GLY A 90 14.51 -4.74 -6.95
CA GLY A 90 13.51 -4.40 -5.93
C GLY A 90 12.08 -4.88 -6.24
N MET A 91 11.83 -5.46 -7.42
CA MET A 91 10.62 -6.24 -7.65
C MET A 91 10.67 -7.56 -6.88
N VAL A 92 9.57 -7.89 -6.21
CA VAL A 92 9.45 -9.14 -5.43
C VAL A 92 8.13 -9.83 -5.76
N HIS A 93 8.24 -11.07 -6.24
CA HIS A 93 7.11 -11.89 -6.70
C HIS A 93 6.96 -13.20 -5.92
N THR A 94 7.49 -13.27 -4.68
CA THR A 94 7.31 -14.46 -3.83
C THR A 94 5.85 -14.63 -3.45
N ILE A 95 5.45 -15.87 -3.12
CA ILE A 95 4.10 -16.17 -2.64
C ILE A 95 3.77 -15.35 -1.38
N SER A 96 4.74 -15.16 -0.48
CA SER A 96 4.59 -14.33 0.71
C SER A 96 4.31 -12.86 0.36
N ALA A 97 5.01 -12.29 -0.63
CA ALA A 97 4.76 -10.93 -1.11
C ALA A 97 3.37 -10.76 -1.75
N VAL A 98 2.96 -11.72 -2.59
CA VAL A 98 1.61 -11.74 -3.20
C VAL A 98 0.53 -11.86 -2.14
N ARG A 99 0.71 -12.68 -1.10
CA ARG A 99 -0.23 -12.78 0.02
C ARG A 99 -0.28 -11.48 0.82
N ALA A 100 0.86 -10.84 1.10
CA ALA A 100 0.89 -9.55 1.78
C ALA A 100 0.12 -8.47 0.98
N SER A 101 0.26 -8.45 -0.35
CA SER A 101 -0.52 -7.61 -1.25
C SER A 101 -2.02 -7.84 -1.09
N PHE A 102 -2.46 -9.09 -1.21
CA PHE A 102 -3.86 -9.48 -1.07
C PHE A 102 -4.45 -9.05 0.26
N TYR A 103 -3.80 -9.34 1.38
CA TYR A 103 -4.32 -8.98 2.71
C TYR A 103 -4.34 -7.46 2.94
N THR A 104 -3.42 -6.71 2.32
CA THR A 104 -3.43 -5.24 2.36
C THR A 104 -4.64 -4.68 1.59
N GLY A 105 -4.90 -5.18 0.38
CA GLY A 105 -6.06 -4.78 -0.42
C GLY A 105 -7.39 -5.20 0.21
N SER A 106 -7.48 -6.44 0.69
CA SER A 106 -8.66 -6.96 1.38
C SER A 106 -9.00 -6.14 2.63
N PHE A 107 -7.99 -5.77 3.43
CA PHE A 107 -8.18 -4.84 4.55
C PHE A 107 -8.77 -3.51 4.10
N PHE A 108 -8.20 -2.87 3.07
CA PHE A 108 -8.67 -1.57 2.62
C PHE A 108 -10.11 -1.61 2.08
N VAL A 109 -10.46 -2.64 1.31
CA VAL A 109 -11.85 -2.87 0.86
C VAL A 109 -12.79 -3.06 2.06
N SER A 110 -12.36 -3.80 3.09
CA SER A 110 -13.18 -3.99 4.30
C SER A 110 -13.43 -2.68 5.07
N GLU A 111 -12.54 -1.70 4.99
CA GLU A 111 -12.77 -0.35 5.54
C GLU A 111 -13.76 0.43 4.68
N ALA A 112 -13.66 0.35 3.35
CA ALA A 112 -14.58 1.02 2.43
C ALA A 112 -16.03 0.54 2.59
N MET A 113 -16.24 -0.76 2.85
CA MET A 113 -17.56 -1.37 3.10
C MET A 113 -18.28 -0.84 4.35
N LYS A 114 -17.59 -0.10 5.22
CA LYS A 114 -18.20 0.55 6.40
C LYS A 114 -18.94 1.84 6.03
N SER A 115 -18.69 2.38 4.84
CA SER A 115 -19.43 3.51 4.31
C SER A 115 -20.75 3.07 3.69
N GLN A 116 -21.77 3.93 3.75
CA GLN A 116 -23.05 3.74 3.05
C GLN A 116 -23.14 4.61 1.79
N HIS A 117 -22.02 5.19 1.35
CA HIS A 117 -21.97 5.98 0.13
C HIS A 117 -22.31 5.12 -1.10
N HIS A 118 -23.07 5.72 -2.00
CA HIS A 118 -23.47 5.14 -3.28
C HIS A 118 -23.71 6.28 -4.27
N PHE A 119 -23.66 5.97 -5.57
CA PHE A 119 -24.07 6.92 -6.61
C PHE A 119 -25.56 7.21 -6.51
N SER A 120 -25.99 8.38 -7.01
CA SER A 120 -27.40 8.78 -6.96
C SER A 120 -28.30 7.85 -7.79
N ASN A 121 -27.74 7.26 -8.85
CA ASN A 121 -28.42 6.31 -9.73
C ASN A 121 -27.41 5.40 -10.47
N PRO A 122 -27.86 4.22 -10.97
CA PRO A 122 -26.98 3.27 -11.65
C PRO A 122 -26.31 3.79 -12.93
N ALA A 123 -26.91 4.73 -13.65
CA ALA A 123 -26.32 5.26 -14.89
C ALA A 123 -25.16 6.25 -14.63
N GLU A 124 -25.16 6.92 -13.48
CA GLU A 124 -23.98 7.69 -13.03
C GLU A 124 -22.85 6.78 -12.57
N GLU A 125 -23.17 5.71 -11.84
CA GLU A 125 -22.19 4.71 -11.45
C GLU A 125 -21.54 4.09 -12.68
N ASP A 126 -22.35 3.55 -13.61
CA ASP A 126 -21.87 2.87 -14.81
C ASP A 126 -20.87 3.72 -15.59
N ARG A 127 -21.16 5.02 -15.81
CA ARG A 127 -20.27 5.96 -16.50
C ARG A 127 -18.98 6.30 -15.75
N ALA A 128 -18.97 6.19 -14.42
CA ALA A 128 -17.82 6.55 -13.59
C ALA A 128 -16.84 5.40 -13.37
N LEU A 129 -17.26 4.15 -13.58
CA LEU A 129 -16.43 2.97 -13.36
C LEU A 129 -15.24 2.92 -14.31
N ILE A 130 -14.14 2.32 -13.83
CA ILE A 130 -12.90 2.12 -14.61
C ILE A 130 -13.12 1.27 -15.87
N TYR A 131 -14.23 0.52 -15.94
CA TYR A 131 -14.62 -0.32 -17.07
C TYR A 131 -14.83 0.47 -18.38
N ASN A 132 -15.08 1.77 -18.30
CA ASN A 132 -15.23 2.64 -19.48
C ASN A 132 -13.91 3.06 -20.11
N PHE A 133 -12.78 2.73 -19.50
CA PHE A 133 -11.46 3.17 -19.93
C PHE A 133 -10.64 1.97 -20.40
N SER A 134 -9.80 2.19 -21.41
CA SER A 134 -8.87 1.18 -21.91
C SER A 134 -7.45 1.51 -21.47
N PRO A 135 -6.75 0.61 -20.78
CA PRO A 135 -5.35 0.85 -20.45
C PRO A 135 -4.46 0.67 -21.68
N VAL A 136 -3.36 1.41 -21.71
CA VAL A 136 -2.32 1.32 -22.75
C VAL A 136 -1.17 0.46 -22.24
N TYR A 137 -0.78 -0.56 -22.99
CA TYR A 137 0.43 -1.33 -22.75
C TYR A 137 1.67 -0.45 -22.97
N ARG A 138 2.58 -0.43 -21.99
CA ARG A 138 3.78 0.42 -22.02
C ARG A 138 5.09 -0.35 -22.22
N GLY A 139 5.04 -1.68 -22.34
CA GLY A 139 6.24 -2.50 -22.48
C GLY A 139 6.86 -2.91 -21.15
N SER A 140 7.71 -3.93 -21.20
CA SER A 140 8.48 -4.42 -20.04
C SER A 140 9.54 -3.44 -19.53
N ASN A 141 9.90 -2.43 -20.33
CA ASN A 141 10.86 -1.38 -19.95
C ASN A 141 10.18 -0.20 -19.21
N ALA A 142 8.85 -0.20 -19.11
CA ALA A 142 8.13 0.84 -18.38
C ALA A 142 8.13 0.57 -16.87
N VAL A 143 7.77 1.58 -16.07
CA VAL A 143 7.62 1.45 -14.60
C VAL A 143 6.34 0.68 -14.23
N PHE A 144 5.34 0.72 -15.10
CA PHE A 144 4.08 0.00 -14.99
C PHE A 144 3.76 -0.64 -16.34
N VAL A 145 3.37 -1.91 -16.35
CA VAL A 145 3.09 -2.69 -17.57
C VAL A 145 1.93 -2.07 -18.38
N GLN A 146 0.91 -1.58 -17.68
CA GLN A 146 -0.28 -0.96 -18.25
C GLN A 146 -0.62 0.34 -17.52
N ASN A 147 -1.07 1.36 -18.26
CA ASN A 147 -1.42 2.67 -17.69
C ASN A 147 -2.74 3.18 -18.29
N TYR A 148 -3.57 3.82 -17.47
CA TYR A 148 -4.72 4.57 -17.94
C TYR A 148 -4.33 6.04 -18.15
N TYR A 149 -4.75 6.62 -19.27
CA TYR A 149 -4.57 8.04 -19.57
C TYR A 149 -5.96 8.68 -19.69
N PHE A 150 -6.11 9.88 -19.15
CA PHE A 150 -7.36 10.63 -19.11
C PHE A 150 -7.09 12.03 -19.69
N ASP A 151 -8.01 12.53 -20.51
CA ASP A 151 -7.96 13.86 -21.13
C ASP A 151 -8.32 14.99 -20.14
#